data_AF-A0A2N1RN28-F1
#
_entry.id   AF-A0A2N1RN28-F1
#
_cell.length_a   1.000
_cell.length_b   1.000
_cell.length_c   1.000
_cell.angle_alpha   90.00
_cell.angle_beta   90.00
_cell.angle_gamma   90.00
#
_symmetry.space_group_name_H-M   'P 1'
#
loop_
_entity.id
_entity.type
_entity.pdbx_description
1 polymer ?
#
loop_
_entity_poly.entity_id
_entity_poly.type
_entity_poly.pdbx_seq_one_letter_code
_entity_poly.pdbx_strand_id
1 'polypeptide(L)'
;MVRGALLAAGFYTGSGRGTGPKTDTTAAFTSLEIKNSGIKLLGIDWLERFKRSSAKFDENVPKNEQDQIENLILNHPQFQERKGTSSDGE
;
A
#
# COMPACT_ATOMS: atom_id res chain seq x y z
N MET A 1 1.60 -4.50 9.37
CA MET A 1 1.30 -5.78 8.69
C MET A 1 0.04 -5.73 7.82
N VAL A 2 -1.13 -5.34 8.36
CA VAL A 2 -2.42 -5.38 7.61
C VAL A 2 -2.38 -4.81 6.19
N ARG A 3 -1.80 -3.61 6.00
CA ARG A 3 -1.67 -2.98 4.67
C ARG A 3 -0.81 -3.78 3.68
N GLY A 4 0.27 -4.40 4.16
CA GLY A 4 1.13 -5.24 3.35
C GLY A 4 0.42 -6.53 2.93
N ALA A 5 -0.33 -7.14 3.84
CA ALA A 5 -1.14 -8.32 3.52
C ALA A 5 -2.22 -8.02 2.48
N LEU A 6 -2.89 -6.87 2.59
CA LEU A 6 -3.90 -6.43 1.61
C LEU A 6 -3.28 -6.22 0.22
N LEU A 7 -2.13 -5.54 0.15
CA LEU A 7 -1.39 -5.38 -1.11
C LEU A 7 -0.94 -6.73 -1.69
N ALA A 8 -0.42 -7.64 -0.85
CA ALA A 8 -0.02 -8.97 -1.30
C ALA A 8 -1.19 -9.81 -1.81
N ALA A 9 -2.39 -9.60 -1.25
CA ALA A 9 -3.64 -10.20 -1.72
C ALA A 9 -4.22 -9.52 -2.98
N GLY A 10 -3.57 -8.47 -3.51
CA GLY A 10 -3.99 -7.78 -4.73
C GLY A 10 -4.94 -6.60 -4.53
N PHE A 11 -5.17 -6.17 -3.29
CA PHE A 11 -5.99 -4.99 -3.02
C PHE A 11 -5.18 -3.70 -3.14
N TYR A 12 -5.80 -2.70 -3.76
CA TYR A 12 -5.33 -1.33 -3.70
C TYR A 12 -5.61 -0.78 -2.30
N THR A 13 -4.59 -0.34 -1.61
CA THR A 13 -4.68 0.03 -0.20
C THR A 13 -4.35 1.50 0.00
N GLY A 14 -5.12 2.19 0.83
CA GLY A 14 -4.96 3.62 1.13
C GLY A 14 -5.15 3.97 2.60
N SER A 15 -4.72 5.18 2.94
CA SER A 15 -5.01 5.82 4.22
C SER A 15 -6.21 6.75 4.06
N GLY A 16 -7.27 6.48 4.84
CA GLY A 16 -8.34 7.45 5.03
C GLY A 16 -7.96 8.47 6.11
N ARG A 17 -8.38 9.73 5.93
CA ARG A 17 -8.35 10.71 7.03
C ARG A 17 -9.36 10.26 8.09
N GLY A 18 -8.88 9.77 9.22
CA GLY A 18 -9.71 9.68 10.42
C GLY A 18 -10.14 11.09 10.81
N THR A 19 -11.44 11.39 10.79
CA THR A 19 -12.00 12.70 11.14
C THR A 19 -12.10 12.90 12.67
N GLY A 20 -11.30 12.19 13.46
CA GLY A 20 -11.28 12.25 14.92
C GLY A 20 -9.85 12.13 15.49
N PRO A 21 -9.67 12.28 16.82
CA PRO A 21 -8.36 12.41 17.45
C PRO A 21 -7.45 11.17 17.35
N LYS A 22 -7.97 10.03 16.92
CA LYS A 22 -7.19 8.80 16.74
C LYS A 22 -7.72 7.97 15.57
N THR A 23 -6.74 7.36 14.90
CA THR A 23 -6.83 6.18 14.02
C THR A 23 -6.78 6.49 12.53
N ASP A 24 -5.60 6.24 11.96
CA ASP A 24 -5.38 6.13 10.52
C ASP A 24 -6.19 4.92 10.00
N THR A 25 -7.30 5.17 9.31
CA THR A 25 -8.14 4.07 8.79
C THR A 25 -7.48 3.47 7.56
N THR A 26 -7.39 2.14 7.51
CA THR A 26 -6.94 1.42 6.32
C THR A 26 -8.14 1.12 5.44
N ALA A 27 -8.12 1.60 4.20
CA ALA A 27 -9.10 1.26 3.17
C ALA A 27 -8.45 0.34 2.15
N ALA A 28 -9.20 -0.67 1.70
CA ALA A 28 -8.79 -1.63 0.67
C ALA A 28 -9.83 -1.66 -0.45
N PHE A 29 -9.36 -1.71 -1.68
CA PHE A 29 -10.17 -1.63 -2.89
C PHE A 29 -9.74 -2.72 -3.87
N THR A 30 -10.67 -3.21 -4.68
CA THR A 30 -10.42 -4.22 -5.70
C THR A 30 -10.09 -3.65 -7.08
N SER A 31 -10.18 -2.33 -7.27
CA SER A 31 -9.87 -1.63 -8.53
C SER A 31 -9.22 -0.26 -8.26
N LEU A 32 -8.40 0.22 -9.20
CA LEU A 32 -7.74 1.54 -9.16
C LEU A 32 -8.68 2.69 -9.57
N GLU A 33 -9.91 2.42 -10.04
CA GLU A 33 -10.90 3.42 -10.47
C GLU A 33 -11.52 4.24 -9.32
N ILE A 34 -10.76 4.47 -8.25
CA ILE A 34 -11.21 5.07 -7.01
C ILE A 34 -11.26 6.60 -7.06
N LYS A 35 -11.36 7.19 -8.27
CA LYS A 35 -11.19 8.62 -8.59
C LYS A 35 -12.01 9.57 -7.70
N ASN A 36 -13.09 9.09 -7.06
CA ASN A 36 -14.01 9.92 -6.26
C ASN A 36 -14.12 9.53 -4.77
N SER A 37 -13.27 8.64 -4.24
CA SER A 37 -13.40 8.22 -2.83
C SER A 37 -12.82 9.22 -1.81
N GLY A 38 -12.00 10.18 -2.25
CA GLY A 38 -11.24 11.05 -1.35
C GLY A 38 -10.16 10.32 -0.54
N ILE A 39 -9.90 9.03 -0.81
CA ILE A 39 -8.90 8.22 -0.13
C ILE A 39 -7.56 8.31 -0.85
N LYS A 40 -6.50 8.61 -0.07
CA LYS A 40 -5.14 8.64 -0.59
C LYS A 40 -4.55 7.23 -0.56
N LEU A 41 -4.35 6.64 -1.72
CA LEU A 41 -3.64 5.36 -1.85
C LEU A 41 -2.21 5.46 -1.32
N LEU A 42 -1.71 4.33 -0.81
CA LEU A 42 -0.34 4.22 -0.30
C LEU A 42 0.68 4.53 -1.40
N GLY A 43 1.65 5.33 -1.00
CA GLY A 43 2.64 5.96 -1.85
C GLY A 43 3.92 5.15 -2.04
N ILE A 44 4.83 5.67 -2.88
CA ILE A 44 6.22 5.20 -2.91
C ILE A 44 6.90 5.46 -1.55
N ASP A 45 6.57 6.57 -0.87
CA ASP A 45 7.02 6.83 0.51
C ASP A 45 6.67 5.68 1.47
N TRP A 46 5.45 5.12 1.35
CA TRP A 46 5.07 3.96 2.16
C TRP A 46 5.89 2.72 1.77
N LEU A 47 6.12 2.50 0.48
CA LEU A 47 6.92 1.37 -0.01
C LEU A 47 8.37 1.43 0.49
N GLU A 48 8.98 2.61 0.51
CA GLU A 48 10.34 2.82 1.04
C GLU A 48 10.42 2.64 2.56
N ARG A 49 9.36 3.02 3.29
CA ARG A 49 9.24 2.69 4.72
C ARG A 49 9.07 1.20 4.94
N PHE A 50 8.27 0.53 4.11
CA PHE A 50 8.10 -0.92 4.15
C PHE A 50 9.45 -1.61 3.95
N LYS A 51 10.19 -1.30 2.88
CA LYS A 51 11.53 -1.87 2.58
C LYS A 51 12.51 -1.78 3.75
N ARG A 52 12.54 -0.63 4.45
CA ARG A 52 13.46 -0.38 5.58
C ARG A 52 13.01 -0.98 6.90
N SER A 53 11.75 -1.42 7.01
CA SER A 53 11.25 -2.03 8.24
C SER A 53 11.89 -3.41 8.45
N SER A 54 12.49 -3.63 9.62
CA SER A 54 12.99 -4.94 10.03
C SER A 54 11.87 -5.83 10.62
N ALA A 55 10.76 -5.24 11.04
CA ALA A 55 9.59 -5.94 11.60
C ALA A 55 8.43 -6.00 10.58
N LYS A 56 8.71 -6.50 9.37
CA LYS A 56 7.70 -6.64 8.30
C LYS A 56 6.78 -7.84 8.51
N PHE A 57 7.33 -8.91 9.07
CA PHE A 57 6.71 -10.22 9.19
C PHE A 57 6.83 -10.73 10.63
N ASP A 58 5.87 -11.57 11.02
CA ASP A 58 5.92 -12.27 12.30
C ASP A 58 7.02 -13.34 12.25
N GLU A 59 7.60 -13.68 13.39
CA GLU A 59 8.68 -14.69 13.48
C GLU A 59 8.22 -16.08 13.00
N ASN A 60 6.90 -16.32 13.03
CA ASN A 60 6.29 -17.57 12.60
C ASN A 60 6.11 -17.70 11.08
N VAL A 61 6.38 -16.65 10.29
CA VAL A 61 6.24 -16.70 8.82
C VAL A 61 7.54 -17.23 8.21
N PRO A 62 7.51 -18.34 7.45
CA PRO A 62 8.69 -18.88 6.78
C PRO A 62 9.36 -17.87 5.84
N LYS A 63 10.69 -17.85 5.80
CA LYS A 63 11.45 -16.87 5.01
C LYS A 63 11.07 -16.86 3.52
N ASN A 64 10.78 -18.02 2.93
CA ASN A 64 10.31 -18.11 1.55
C ASN A 64 8.97 -17.41 1.34
N GLU A 65 8.03 -17.53 2.28
CA GLU A 65 6.74 -16.85 2.22
C GLU A 65 6.90 -15.33 2.41
N GLN A 66 7.81 -14.92 3.31
CA GLN A 66 8.16 -13.50 3.47
C GLN A 66 8.68 -12.90 2.15
N ASP A 67 9.60 -13.60 1.48
CA ASP A 67 10.18 -13.14 0.22
C ASP A 67 9.13 -13.10 -0.91
N GLN A 68 8.21 -14.07 -0.95
CA GLN A 68 7.07 -14.07 -1.88
C GLN A 68 6.14 -12.88 -1.64
N ILE A 69 5.77 -12.62 -0.38
CA ILE A 69 4.91 -11.49 0.01
C ILE A 69 5.59 -10.16 -0.32
N GLU A 70 6.88 -10.02 -0.01
CA GLU A 70 7.65 -8.83 -0.33
C GLU A 70 7.68 -8.59 -1.85
N ASN A 71 7.89 -9.64 -2.65
CA ASN A 71 7.88 -9.53 -4.11
C ASN A 71 6.51 -9.10 -4.66
N LEU A 72 5.41 -9.63 -4.12
CA LEU A 72 4.04 -9.24 -4.50
C LEU A 72 3.78 -7.76 -4.20
N ILE A 73 4.19 -7.27 -3.03
CA ILE A 73 4.02 -5.87 -2.63
C ILE A 73 4.88 -4.95 -3.50
N LEU A 74 6.15 -5.29 -3.76
CA LEU A 74 7.09 -4.48 -4.54
C LEU A 74 6.64 -4.32 -6.01
N ASN A 75 6.01 -5.35 -6.57
CA ASN A 75 5.52 -5.35 -7.96
C ASN A 75 4.03 -4.99 -8.09
N HIS A 76 3.37 -4.58 -7.00
CA HIS A 76 1.94 -4.30 -7.03
C HIS A 76 1.60 -3.16 -8.01
N PRO A 77 0.55 -3.29 -8.85
CA PRO A 77 0.16 -2.29 -9.85
C PRO A 77 -0.01 -0.87 -9.30
N GLN A 78 -0.50 -0.73 -8.07
CA GLN A 78 -0.63 0.55 -7.36
C GLN A 78 0.66 1.40 -7.32
N PHE A 79 1.83 0.76 -7.33
CA PHE A 79 3.12 1.46 -7.31
C PHE A 79 3.71 1.68 -8.70
N GLN A 80 3.16 1.04 -9.74
CA GLN A 80 3.62 1.15 -11.12
C GLN A 80 2.91 2.27 -11.89
N GLU A 81 1.61 2.45 -11.66
CA GLU A 81 0.79 3.42 -12.43
C GLU A 81 1.06 4.89 -12.05
N ARG A 82 1.80 5.17 -10.98
CA ARG A 82 2.19 6.55 -10.62
C ARG A 82 3.45 7.06 -11.34
N LYS A 83 3.84 6.44 -12.46
CA LYS A 83 4.84 7.02 -13.40
C LYS A 83 4.25 8.03 -14.39
N GLY A 84 2.93 8.22 -14.42
CA GLY A 84 2.31 9.17 -15.35
C GLY A 84 1.11 9.89 -14.75
N THR A 85 1.37 10.99 -14.03
CA THR A 85 0.58 12.24 -14.05
C THR A 85 1.35 13.30 -13.25
N SER A 86 2.47 13.75 -13.82
CA SER A 86 2.77 15.18 -13.75
C SER A 86 1.91 15.82 -14.83
N SER A 87 0.73 16.29 -14.45
CA SER A 87 -0.13 17.10 -15.31
C SER A 87 -0.84 18.09 -14.41
N ASP A 88 -0.13 19.16 -14.12
CA ASP A 88 -0.59 20.50 -13.74
C ASP A 88 0.66 21.39 -13.98
N GLY A 89 0.81 22.16 -15.06
CA GLY A 89 -0.18 22.61 -16.02
C GLY A 89 -0.84 23.91 -15.58
N GLU A 90 -0.06 24.98 -15.37
CA GLU A 90 -0.12 26.29 -16.07
C GLU A 90 0.89 27.27 -15.46
#